data_AF-A0A191ZWH8-F1
#
_entry.id   AF-A0A191ZWH8-F1
#
_cell.length_a   1.000
_cell.length_b   1.000
_cell.length_c   1.000
_cell.angle_alpha   90.00
_cell.angle_beta   90.00
_cell.angle_gamma   90.00
#
_symmetry.space_group_name_H-M   'P 1'
#
loop_
_entity.id
_entity.type
_entity.pdbx_description
1 polymer ?
#
loop_
_entity_poly.entity_id
_entity_poly.type
_entity_poly.pdbx_seq_one_letter_code
_entity_poly.pdbx_strand_id
1 'polypeptide(L)'
;MAQCVLVADGGALTVTNDAPQACQGYLMLTPGEFQNATTFYTWMQVPSQADLATVFVTAFGLVAASYLVGYAIGRLVAMFND
;
A
#
# COMPACT_ATOMS: atom_id res chain seq x y z
N MET A 1 -10.53 6.49 21.01
CA MET A 1 -9.96 7.26 19.87
C MET A 1 -11.13 7.80 19.06
N ALA A 2 -11.03 9.01 18.52
CA ALA A 2 -12.13 9.62 17.78
C ALA A 2 -11.89 9.43 16.28
N GLN A 3 -12.87 8.84 15.58
CA GLN A 3 -12.84 8.72 14.13
C GLN A 3 -13.85 9.70 13.53
N CYS A 4 -13.43 10.43 12.50
CA CYS A 4 -14.25 11.43 11.84
C CYS A 4 -15.34 10.78 11.00
N VAL A 5 -16.56 11.28 11.12
CA VAL A 5 -17.70 10.78 10.37
C VAL A 5 -18.49 11.96 9.79
N LEU A 6 -18.75 11.90 8.49
CA LEU A 6 -19.68 12.77 7.79
C LEU A 6 -21.00 12.02 7.59
N VAL A 7 -22.13 12.71 7.74
CA VAL A 7 -23.43 12.16 7.36
C VAL A 7 -23.68 12.59 5.92
N ALA A 8 -23.64 11.65 4.98
CA ALA A 8 -23.96 11.92 3.59
C ALA A 8 -25.47 12.18 3.42
N ASP A 9 -25.84 12.96 2.40
CA ASP A 9 -27.24 13.23 2.02
C ASP A 9 -27.96 11.92 1.65
N GLY A 10 -28.63 11.33 2.63
CA GLY A 10 -29.17 9.97 2.58
C GLY A 10 -29.08 9.20 3.90
N GLY A 11 -28.43 9.77 4.92
CA GLY A 11 -28.32 9.18 6.27
C GLY A 11 -27.23 8.12 6.40
N ALA A 12 -26.41 7.92 5.36
CA ALA A 12 -25.24 7.05 5.41
C ALA A 12 -24.09 7.76 6.11
N LEU A 13 -23.45 7.07 7.07
CA LEU A 13 -22.26 7.54 7.76
C LEU A 13 -21.02 7.20 6.92
N THR A 14 -20.31 8.22 6.45
CA THR A 14 -19.05 8.07 5.72
C THR A 14 -17.89 8.45 6.63
N VAL A 15 -16.94 7.53 6.75
CA VAL A 15 -15.79 7.68 7.63
C VAL A 15 -14.67 8.42 6.88
N THR A 16 -14.10 9.46 7.49
CA THR A 16 -13.02 10.26 6.91
C THR A 16 -11.72 10.16 7.72
N ASN A 17 -10.60 10.46 7.07
CA ASN A 17 -9.28 10.51 7.70
C ASN A 17 -8.86 11.93 8.12
N ASP A 18 -9.81 12.87 8.17
CA ASP A 18 -9.52 14.25 8.55
C ASP A 18 -9.16 14.36 10.04
N ALA A 19 -8.44 15.43 10.40
CA ALA A 19 -8.13 15.69 11.80
C ALA A 19 -9.44 15.93 12.58
N PRO A 20 -9.57 15.43 13.82
CA PRO A 20 -10.81 15.52 14.60
C PRO A 20 -11.29 16.96 14.85
N GLN A 21 -10.43 17.97 14.69
CA GLN A 21 -10.81 19.38 14.77
C GLN A 21 -11.60 19.89 13.55
N ALA A 22 -11.52 19.20 12.41
CA ALA A 22 -12.14 19.60 11.15
C ALA A 22 -13.48 18.88 10.87
N CYS A 23 -13.91 17.97 11.75
CA CYS A 23 -15.01 17.05 11.47
C CYS A 23 -16.32 17.47 12.15
N GLN A 24 -17.40 17.44 11.36
CA GLN A 24 -18.76 17.80 11.81
C GLN A 24 -19.35 16.79 12.81
N GLY A 25 -18.84 15.55 12.82
CA GLY A 25 -19.21 14.47 13.74
C GLY A 25 -18.04 13.53 14.02
N TYR A 26 -18.01 12.97 15.23
CA TYR A 26 -17.00 12.01 15.66
C TYR A 26 -17.66 10.78 16.28
N LEU A 27 -17.11 9.61 15.98
CA LEU A 27 -17.48 8.35 16.62
C LEU A 27 -16.40 8.00 17.65
N MET A 28 -16.82 7.79 18.90
CA MET A 28 -15.93 7.29 19.94
C MET A 28 -15.84 5.77 19.81
N LEU A 29 -14.67 5.31 19.36
CA LEU A 29 -14.39 3.88 19.23
C LEU A 29 -13.48 3.43 20.38
N THR A 30 -13.71 2.21 20.87
CA THR A 30 -12.76 1.56 21.75
C THR A 30 -11.45 1.28 21.00
N PRO A 31 -10.31 1.15 21.69
CA PRO A 31 -9.02 1.01 21.02
C PRO A 31 -8.92 -0.18 20.06
N GLY A 32 -9.55 -1.31 20.40
CA GLY A 32 -9.59 -2.50 19.55
C GLY A 32 -10.45 -2.32 18.30
N GLU A 33 -11.58 -1.63 18.40
CA GLU A 33 -12.44 -1.33 17.25
C GLU A 33 -11.77 -0.39 16.27
N PHE A 34 -11.04 0.62 16.76
CA PHE A 34 -10.30 1.54 15.92
C PHE A 34 -9.20 0.83 15.11
N GLN A 35 -8.40 -0.04 15.74
CA GLN A 35 -7.37 -0.82 15.03
C GLN A 35 -7.96 -1.76 13.98
N ASN A 36 -9.08 -2.40 14.30
CA ASN A 36 -9.76 -3.27 13.34
C ASN A 36 -10.31 -2.47 12.16
N ALA A 37 -10.98 -1.34 12.41
CA ALA A 37 -11.52 -0.48 11.36
C ALA A 37 -10.43 0.05 10.42
N THR A 38 -9.30 0.52 10.95
CA THR A 38 -8.18 0.98 10.12
C THR A 38 -7.55 -0.14 9.31
N THR A 39 -7.45 -1.34 9.89
CA THR A 39 -6.88 -2.51 9.18
C THR A 39 -7.79 -2.97 8.05
N PHE A 40 -9.10 -3.08 8.30
CA PHE A 40 -10.08 -3.42 7.27
C PHE A 40 -10.10 -2.38 6.15
N TYR A 41 -9.99 -1.09 6.49
CA TYR A 41 -9.93 -0.03 5.50
C TYR A 41 -8.71 -0.19 4.59
N THR A 42 -7.51 -0.38 5.14
CA THR A 42 -6.28 -0.60 4.36
C THR A 42 -6.38 -1.84 3.47
N TRP A 43 -7.03 -2.91 3.92
CA TRP A 43 -7.24 -4.12 3.11
C TRP A 43 -8.23 -3.94 1.97
N MET A 44 -9.25 -3.10 2.17
CA MET A 44 -10.26 -2.80 1.15
C MET A 44 -9.83 -1.68 0.20
N GLN A 45 -8.72 -1.00 0.47
CA GLN A 45 -8.19 -0.01 -0.44
C GLN A 45 -7.66 -0.67 -1.71
N VAL A 46 -8.20 -0.25 -2.85
CA VAL A 46 -7.65 -0.60 -4.16
C VAL A 46 -6.29 0.10 -4.28
N PRO A 47 -5.18 -0.65 -4.50
CA PRO A 47 -3.86 -0.05 -4.64
C PRO A 47 -3.83 0.91 -5.82
N SER A 48 -3.05 1.97 -5.70
CA SER A 48 -2.93 2.97 -6.77
C SER A 48 -2.23 2.36 -7.99
N GLN A 49 -2.39 2.98 -9.16
CA GLN A 49 -1.66 2.57 -10.37
C GLN A 49 -0.14 2.56 -10.16
N ALA A 50 0.38 3.49 -9.35
CA ALA A 50 1.79 3.59 -9.03
C ALA A 50 2.27 2.39 -8.19
N ASP A 51 1.46 1.92 -7.23
CA ASP A 51 1.80 0.77 -6.40
C ASP A 51 1.85 -0.51 -7.24
N LEU A 52 0.90 -0.69 -8.15
CA LEU A 52 0.87 -1.83 -9.07
C LEU A 52 2.07 -1.82 -10.03
N ALA A 53 2.43 -0.66 -10.58
CA ALA A 53 3.61 -0.52 -11.43
C ALA A 53 4.91 -0.83 -10.64
N THR A 54 4.99 -0.39 -9.39
CA THR A 54 6.15 -0.65 -8.52
C THR A 54 6.30 -2.14 -8.23
N VAL A 55 5.20 -2.84 -7.91
CA VAL A 55 5.22 -4.29 -7.69
C VAL A 55 5.62 -5.04 -8.96
N PHE A 56 5.11 -4.63 -10.12
CA PHE A 56 5.49 -5.24 -11.39
C PHE A 56 6.98 -5.05 -11.70
N VAL A 57 7.49 -3.82 -11.57
CA VAL A 57 8.90 -3.50 -11.85
C VAL A 57 9.83 -4.17 -10.85
N THR A 58 9.47 -4.24 -9.57
CA THR A 58 10.31 -4.92 -8.57
C THR A 58 10.35 -6.43 -8.79
N ALA A 59 9.22 -7.06 -9.08
CA ALA A 59 9.15 -8.50 -9.35
C ALA A 59 9.92 -8.88 -10.63
N PHE A 60 9.66 -8.21 -11.76
CA PHE A 60 10.37 -8.48 -13.01
C PHE A 60 11.82 -8.01 -12.97
N GLY A 61 12.09 -6.89 -12.30
CA GLY A 61 13.43 -6.32 -12.13
C GLY A 61 14.36 -7.27 -11.39
N LEU A 62 13.86 -7.99 -10.37
CA LEU A 62 14.66 -8.99 -9.66
C LEU A 62 15.11 -10.13 -10.57
N VAL A 63 14.22 -10.61 -11.45
CA VAL A 63 14.53 -11.68 -12.41
C VAL A 63 15.50 -11.19 -13.49
N ALA A 64 15.30 -9.97 -14.00
CA ALA A 64 16.22 -9.38 -14.96
C ALA A 64 17.61 -9.13 -14.36
N ALA A 65 17.67 -8.67 -13.11
CA ALA A 65 18.92 -8.44 -12.39
C ALA A 65 19.68 -9.74 -12.15
N SER A 66 19.01 -10.82 -11.74
CA SER A 66 19.66 -12.12 -11.55
C SER A 66 20.22 -12.69 -12.86
N TYR A 67 19.50 -12.52 -13.98
CA TYR A 67 20.01 -12.87 -15.30
C TYR A 67 21.24 -12.05 -15.69
N LEU A 68 21.23 -10.73 -15.51
CA LEU A 68 22.36 -9.86 -15.85
C LEU A 68 23.62 -10.23 -15.04
N VAL A 69 23.47 -10.56 -13.76
CA VAL A 69 24.58 -11.02 -12.93
C VAL A 69 25.15 -12.34 -13.46
N GLY A 70 24.29 -13.31 -13.78
CA GLY A 70 24.71 -14.58 -14.37
C GLY A 70 25.42 -14.41 -15.72
N TYR A 71 24.89 -13.53 -16.58
CA TYR A 71 25.51 -13.20 -17.86
C TYR A 71 26.89 -12.55 -17.68
N ALA A 72 27.01 -11.59 -16.77
CA ALA A 72 28.28 -10.90 -16.50
C ALA A 72 29.35 -11.87 -15.99
N ILE A 73 28.99 -12.77 -15.06
CA ILE A 73 29.90 -13.80 -14.56
C ILE A 73 30.31 -14.76 -15.69
N GLY A 74 29.36 -15.24 -16.49
CA GLY A 74 29.66 -16.12 -17.63
C GLY A 74 30.61 -15.49 -18.64
N ARG A 75 30.45 -14.18 -18.92
CA ARG A 75 31.34 -13.40 -19.79
C ARG A 75 32.74 -13.25 -19.22
N LEU A 76 32.86 -13.03 -17.91
CA LEU A 76 34.15 -12.95 -17.21
C LEU A 76 34.88 -14.28 -17.24
N VAL A 77 34.19 -15.39 -16.95
CA VAL A 77 34.78 -16.74 -17.01
C VAL A 77 35.24 -17.09 -18.42
N ALA A 78 34.45 -16.76 -19.44
CA ALA A 78 34.84 -16.97 -20.83
C ALA A 78 36.13 -16.22 -21.19
N MET A 79 36.35 -15.03 -20.63
CA MET A 79 37.55 -14.22 -20.87
C MET A 79 38.84 -14.83 -20.30
N PHE A 80 38.74 -15.74 -19.33
CA PHE A 80 39.89 -16.44 -18.73
C PHE A 80 40.07 -17.87 -19.27
N ASN A 81 39.16 -18.35 -20.12
CA ASN A 81 39.18 -19.68 -20.72
C ASN A 81 39.58 -19.67 -22.22
N ASP A 82 39.84 -18.48 -22.79
CA ASP A 82 40.58 -18.27 -24.05
C ASP A 82 42.08 -18.04 -23.74
#